data_AF-A0A2E5EAM7-F1
#
_entry.id   AF-A0A2E5EAM7-F1
#
_cell.length_a   1.000
_cell.length_b   1.000
_cell.length_c   1.000
_cell.angle_alpha   90.00
_cell.angle_beta   90.00
_cell.angle_gamma   90.00
#
_symmetry.space_group_name_H-M   'P 1'
#
loop_
_entity.id
_entity.type
_entity.pdbx_description
1 polymer ?
#
loop_
_entity_poly.entity_id
_entity_poly.type
_entity_poly.pdbx_seq_one_letter_code
_entity_poly.pdbx_strand_id
1 'polypeptide(L)'
;MSQNTPEAQLDAFMKSGDLGRALQLATAITGQDPSNTAANMVLAKIRLMQGLSADAQIAVEKVLKLSPENEEAMLLMVGILAARGRTSEGLEWCDRIEAINPSSIQCQIKKAQLLERDGKSSAALEILDQPIVPEDDLEAGLIRARSLIALKQHEDAIRIIDECLGSWSLTGPQAAGRRARFLYLRVKANDLLGRYDDAFADAVAAKENTHVPFDSQAYISEIDQILQIFTREKLAPLPGFEVSDHKHVFIAGMPRSGTTLVEQILDAHPGATGVGEAKEIHVMASRLQQTLGSWTPWPGCASGMTAVQRQQLSQSYEQAILGYGFEPGGLFVNKHLLNLKFLGLIAMLFPRAKVVFTHRDPRDMGLSCFLGNFSNRMHPELQSIESIAIAVEQNQRLLDHWKSELPLEWMDVEYADMVHDQDRVSRSLIEFAGLPWDERCLSFYDSGRTVMTLSYDQVNKPIYSSSLGRYKNYESHLGPLLAD
;
A
#
# COMPACT_ATOMS: atom_id res chain seq x y z
N MET A 1 -37.84 -0.68 27.39
CA MET A 1 -37.65 0.51 26.54
C MET A 1 -36.20 1.01 26.64
N SER A 2 -35.18 0.27 26.17
CA SER A 2 -33.77 0.71 26.25
C SER A 2 -32.89 0.08 25.17
N GLN A 3 -33.22 0.25 23.89
CA GLN A 3 -32.40 -0.30 22.78
C GLN A 3 -32.28 0.63 21.56
N ASN A 4 -32.44 1.95 21.69
CA ASN A 4 -32.40 2.84 20.52
C ASN A 4 -31.63 4.15 20.74
N THR A 5 -30.51 4.09 21.48
CA THR A 5 -29.57 5.22 21.50
C THR A 5 -28.71 5.19 20.23
N PRO A 6 -28.31 6.35 19.69
CA PRO A 6 -27.39 6.42 18.55
C PRO A 6 -26.09 5.63 18.77
N GLU A 7 -25.58 5.58 20.01
CA GLU A 7 -24.39 4.81 20.39
C GLU A 7 -24.62 3.29 20.30
N ALA A 8 -25.79 2.79 20.70
CA ALA A 8 -26.12 1.38 20.56
C ALA A 8 -26.27 0.97 19.09
N GLN A 9 -26.74 1.88 18.23
CA GLN A 9 -26.79 1.68 16.79
C GLN A 9 -25.38 1.67 16.16
N LEU A 10 -24.48 2.54 16.62
CA LEU A 10 -23.07 2.51 16.21
C LEU A 10 -22.43 1.16 16.49
N ASP A 11 -22.57 0.66 17.71
CA ASP A 11 -22.05 -0.65 18.10
C ASP A 11 -22.65 -1.78 17.27
N ALA A 12 -23.95 -1.71 16.97
CA ALA A 12 -24.62 -2.69 16.12
C ALA A 12 -24.06 -2.68 14.69
N PHE A 13 -23.87 -1.50 14.08
CA PHE A 13 -23.29 -1.39 12.75
C PHE A 13 -21.84 -1.86 12.69
N MET A 14 -21.03 -1.55 13.71
CA MET A 14 -19.66 -2.05 13.80
C MET A 14 -19.62 -3.58 13.93
N LYS A 15 -20.51 -4.18 14.73
CA LYS A 15 -20.61 -5.64 14.90
C LYS A 15 -21.14 -6.34 13.63
N SER A 16 -22.06 -5.71 12.90
CA SER A 16 -22.58 -6.26 11.64
C SER A 16 -21.65 -6.05 10.44
N GLY A 17 -20.58 -5.24 10.60
CA GLY A 17 -19.67 -4.89 9.52
C GLY A 17 -20.22 -3.85 8.55
N ASP A 18 -21.34 -3.19 8.87
CA ASP A 18 -21.91 -2.09 8.07
C ASP A 18 -21.15 -0.79 8.35
N LEU A 19 -19.88 -0.76 7.92
CA LEU A 19 -18.96 0.36 8.15
C LEU A 19 -19.46 1.66 7.49
N GLY A 20 -20.25 1.56 6.42
CA GLY A 20 -20.83 2.71 5.74
C GLY A 20 -21.82 3.44 6.64
N ARG A 21 -22.78 2.71 7.23
CA ARG A 21 -23.73 3.30 8.17
C ARG A 21 -23.08 3.71 9.48
N ALA A 22 -22.12 2.93 9.99
CA ALA A 22 -21.35 3.30 11.17
C ALA A 22 -20.62 4.64 10.97
N LEU A 23 -19.95 4.83 9.83
CA LEU A 23 -19.27 6.07 9.49
C LEU A 23 -20.23 7.26 9.37
N GLN A 24 -21.36 7.06 8.68
CA GLN A 24 -22.37 8.10 8.51
C GLN A 24 -22.95 8.56 9.86
N LEU A 25 -23.33 7.60 10.71
CA LEU A 25 -23.89 7.90 12.02
C LEU A 25 -22.85 8.54 12.94
N ALA A 26 -21.62 8.05 12.95
CA ALA A 26 -20.56 8.61 13.79
C ALA A 26 -20.20 10.05 13.36
N THR A 27 -20.22 10.33 12.05
CA THR A 27 -20.02 11.68 11.51
C THR A 27 -21.17 12.61 11.90
N ALA A 28 -22.42 12.13 11.87
CA ALA A 28 -23.58 12.92 12.28
C ALA A 28 -23.54 13.26 13.78
N ILE A 29 -23.21 12.28 14.64
CA ILE A 29 -23.08 12.48 16.09
C ILE A 29 -21.96 13.48 16.38
N THR A 30 -20.78 13.30 15.81
CA THR A 30 -19.65 14.22 16.05
C THR A 30 -19.85 15.62 15.46
N GLY A 31 -20.73 15.77 14.45
CA GLY A 31 -21.15 17.07 13.95
C GLY A 31 -22.04 17.84 14.94
N GLN A 32 -22.79 17.14 15.81
CA GLN A 32 -23.64 17.74 16.85
C GLN A 32 -22.90 17.87 18.18
N ASP A 33 -22.16 16.84 18.56
CA ASP A 33 -21.33 16.77 19.75
C ASP A 33 -19.91 16.29 19.38
N PRO A 34 -18.98 17.23 19.13
CA PRO A 34 -17.59 16.91 18.80
C PRO A 34 -16.86 16.11 19.89
N SER A 35 -17.37 16.10 21.13
CA SER A 35 -16.76 15.46 22.31
C SER A 35 -17.27 14.04 22.56
N ASN A 36 -18.25 13.55 21.79
CA ASN A 36 -18.82 12.22 21.97
C ASN A 36 -17.75 11.14 21.77
N THR A 37 -17.38 10.45 22.85
CA THR A 37 -16.26 9.49 22.85
C THR A 37 -16.57 8.23 22.04
N ALA A 38 -17.80 7.71 22.11
CA ALA A 38 -18.21 6.53 21.35
C ALA A 38 -18.14 6.77 19.83
N ALA A 39 -18.65 7.89 19.35
CA ALA A 39 -18.61 8.24 17.93
C ALA A 39 -17.16 8.51 17.46
N ASN A 40 -16.35 9.20 18.25
CA ASN A 40 -14.93 9.41 17.92
C ASN A 40 -14.15 8.08 17.89
N MET A 41 -14.44 7.11 18.77
CA MET A 41 -13.84 5.77 18.70
C MET A 41 -14.19 5.04 17.42
N VAL A 42 -15.46 5.09 16.99
CA VAL A 42 -15.89 4.48 15.71
C VAL A 42 -15.23 5.16 14.52
N LEU A 43 -15.18 6.51 14.50
CA LEU A 43 -14.47 7.26 13.46
C LEU A 43 -13.00 6.84 13.39
N ALA A 44 -12.32 6.81 14.53
CA ALA A 44 -10.91 6.43 14.58
C ALA A 44 -10.66 5.03 14.00
N LYS A 45 -11.46 4.03 14.39
CA LYS A 45 -11.36 2.66 13.86
C LYS A 45 -11.57 2.61 12.35
N ILE A 46 -12.64 3.22 11.86
CA ILE A 46 -12.97 3.20 10.42
C ILE A 46 -11.92 3.96 9.60
N ARG A 47 -11.46 5.12 10.08
CA ARG A 47 -10.43 5.92 9.41
C ARG A 47 -9.11 5.17 9.35
N LEU A 48 -8.70 4.50 10.43
CA LEU A 48 -7.52 3.64 10.41
C LEU A 48 -7.66 2.49 9.40
N MET A 49 -8.82 1.82 9.34
CA MET A 49 -9.11 0.78 8.34
C MET A 49 -9.06 1.30 6.90
N GLN A 50 -9.39 2.57 6.68
CA GLN A 50 -9.31 3.25 5.39
C GLN A 50 -7.87 3.71 5.03
N GLY A 51 -6.93 3.62 5.98
CA GLY A 51 -5.58 4.16 5.85
C GLY A 51 -5.46 5.66 6.10
N LEU A 52 -6.53 6.30 6.58
CA LEU A 52 -6.57 7.72 6.94
C LEU A 52 -6.05 7.91 8.37
N SER A 53 -4.78 7.57 8.59
CA SER A 53 -4.17 7.52 9.92
C SER A 53 -4.12 8.88 10.63
N ALA A 54 -4.05 9.99 9.89
CA ALA A 54 -4.10 11.34 10.46
C ALA A 54 -5.49 11.67 11.01
N ASP A 55 -6.56 11.42 10.24
CA ASP A 55 -7.94 11.58 10.70
C ASP A 55 -8.25 10.67 11.88
N ALA A 56 -7.74 9.43 11.84
CA ALA A 56 -7.86 8.49 12.94
C ALA A 56 -7.21 9.04 14.20
N GLN A 57 -6.00 9.61 14.10
CA GLN A 57 -5.30 10.20 15.23
C GLN A 57 -6.09 11.35 15.86
N ILE A 58 -6.62 12.28 15.05
CA ILE A 58 -7.44 13.39 15.53
C ILE A 58 -8.65 12.89 16.32
N ALA A 59 -9.31 11.84 15.83
CA ALA A 59 -10.46 11.25 16.51
C ALA A 59 -10.06 10.57 17.84
N VAL A 60 -8.96 9.81 17.88
CA VAL A 60 -8.46 9.18 19.12
C VAL A 60 -8.01 10.21 20.15
N GLU A 61 -7.32 11.28 19.73
CA GLU A 61 -6.85 12.34 20.63
C GLU A 61 -8.01 13.01 21.37
N LYS A 62 -9.17 13.19 20.71
CA LYS A 62 -10.37 13.70 21.37
C LYS A 62 -10.86 12.78 22.48
N VAL A 63 -10.81 11.46 22.27
CA VAL A 63 -11.19 10.46 23.28
C VAL A 63 -10.22 10.49 24.45
N LEU A 64 -8.91 10.46 24.18
CA LEU A 64 -7.86 10.45 25.20
C LEU A 64 -7.80 11.76 26.00
N LYS A 65 -8.22 12.89 25.42
CA LYS A 65 -8.34 14.16 26.16
C LYS A 65 -9.41 14.11 27.25
N LEU A 66 -10.49 13.36 27.03
CA LEU A 66 -11.63 13.24 27.96
C LEU A 66 -11.47 12.04 28.90
N SER A 67 -10.91 10.95 28.39
CA SER A 67 -10.66 9.71 29.11
C SER A 67 -9.19 9.29 28.93
N PRO A 68 -8.24 9.92 29.64
CA PRO A 68 -6.81 9.66 29.44
C PRO A 68 -6.39 8.22 29.68
N GLU A 69 -7.12 7.48 30.53
CA GLU A 69 -6.86 6.08 30.90
C GLU A 69 -7.70 5.08 30.08
N ASN A 70 -8.32 5.51 28.97
CA ASN A 70 -9.09 4.61 28.12
C ASN A 70 -8.14 3.67 27.34
N GLU A 71 -8.00 2.43 27.83
CA GLU A 71 -7.12 1.40 27.25
C GLU A 71 -7.42 1.16 25.76
N GLU A 72 -8.70 1.11 25.36
CA GLU A 72 -9.08 0.87 23.97
C GLU A 72 -8.61 2.00 23.04
N ALA A 73 -8.72 3.25 23.48
CA ALA A 73 -8.23 4.42 22.75
C ALA A 73 -6.69 4.42 22.69
N MET A 74 -6.00 4.02 23.76
CA MET A 74 -4.55 3.86 23.75
C MET A 74 -4.10 2.78 22.77
N LEU A 75 -4.73 1.60 22.79
CA LEU A 75 -4.43 0.50 21.85
C LEU A 75 -4.66 0.94 20.39
N LEU A 76 -5.68 1.76 20.15
CA LEU A 76 -5.94 2.33 18.82
C LEU A 76 -4.85 3.35 18.43
N MET A 77 -4.38 4.17 19.37
CA MET A 77 -3.23 5.06 19.17
C MET A 77 -1.96 4.27 18.80
N VAL A 78 -1.69 3.17 19.50
CA VAL A 78 -0.58 2.26 19.15
C VAL A 78 -0.72 1.75 17.71
N GLY A 79 -1.92 1.32 17.30
CA GLY A 79 -2.19 0.90 15.92
C GLY A 79 -1.99 2.01 14.88
N ILE A 80 -2.37 3.25 15.20
CA ILE A 80 -2.17 4.43 14.35
C ILE A 80 -0.68 4.73 14.21
N LEU A 81 0.08 4.73 15.30
CA LEU A 81 1.52 4.98 15.30
C LEU A 81 2.27 3.88 14.53
N ALA A 82 1.86 2.61 14.68
CA ALA A 82 2.38 1.50 13.89
C ALA A 82 2.15 1.70 12.39
N ALA A 83 0.96 2.16 11.99
CA ALA A 83 0.64 2.46 10.59
C ALA A 83 1.43 3.66 10.03
N ARG A 84 1.91 4.55 10.90
CA ARG A 84 2.76 5.71 10.55
C ARG A 84 4.26 5.42 10.71
N GLY A 85 4.66 4.21 11.09
CA GLY A 85 6.06 3.86 11.32
C GLY A 85 6.70 4.52 12.55
N ARG A 86 5.90 5.07 13.47
CA ARG A 86 6.37 5.77 14.68
C ARG A 86 6.53 4.78 15.83
N THR A 87 7.47 3.84 15.69
CA THR A 87 7.65 2.71 16.62
C THR A 87 7.92 3.16 18.04
N SER A 88 8.87 4.07 18.26
CA SER A 88 9.27 4.51 19.61
C SER A 88 8.09 5.10 20.39
N GLU A 89 7.32 6.00 19.77
CA GLU A 89 6.13 6.57 20.40
C GLU A 89 5.04 5.52 20.62
N GLY A 90 4.89 4.56 19.71
CA GLY A 90 3.99 3.43 19.90
C GLY A 90 4.36 2.61 21.15
N LEU A 91 5.65 2.38 21.40
CA LEU A 91 6.14 1.68 22.59
C LEU A 91 5.89 2.49 23.87
N GLU A 92 6.05 3.82 23.83
CA GLU A 92 5.70 4.68 24.97
C GLU A 92 4.20 4.57 25.34
N TRP A 93 3.32 4.42 24.34
CA TRP A 93 1.90 4.17 24.60
C TRP A 93 1.65 2.76 25.17
N CYS A 94 2.39 1.74 24.74
CA CYS A 94 2.36 0.42 25.37
C CYS A 94 2.77 0.49 26.85
N ASP A 95 3.83 1.23 27.19
CA ASP A 95 4.28 1.37 28.57
C ASP A 95 3.21 2.04 29.46
N ARG A 96 2.44 3.00 28.91
CA ARG A 96 1.29 3.60 29.61
C ARG A 96 0.16 2.60 29.85
N ILE A 97 -0.15 1.77 28.86
CA ILE A 97 -1.17 0.71 29.02
C ILE A 97 -0.71 -0.29 30.08
N GLU A 98 0.54 -0.72 30.05
CA GLU A 98 1.11 -1.67 31.02
C GLU A 98 1.12 -1.12 32.45
N ALA A 99 1.28 0.20 32.63
CA ALA A 99 1.18 0.84 33.93
C ALA A 99 -0.25 0.78 34.53
N ILE A 100 -1.29 0.75 33.68
CA ILE A 100 -2.70 0.68 34.08
C ILE A 100 -3.16 -0.78 34.19
N ASN A 101 -2.82 -1.59 33.19
CA ASN A 101 -3.19 -2.99 33.05
C ASN A 101 -1.99 -3.83 32.62
N PRO A 102 -1.17 -4.30 33.59
CA PRO A 102 -0.02 -5.17 33.31
C PRO A 102 -0.38 -6.48 32.62
N SER A 103 -1.66 -6.89 32.69
CA SER A 103 -2.18 -8.13 32.12
C SER A 103 -2.85 -7.97 30.75
N SER A 104 -2.66 -6.84 30.08
CA SER A 104 -3.28 -6.59 28.77
C SER A 104 -2.63 -7.43 27.66
N ILE A 105 -3.29 -8.54 27.27
CA ILE A 105 -2.89 -9.40 26.15
C ILE A 105 -2.80 -8.60 24.84
N GLN A 106 -3.79 -7.73 24.59
CA GLN A 106 -3.82 -6.91 23.38
C GLN A 106 -2.65 -5.92 23.33
N CYS A 107 -2.23 -5.38 24.47
CA CYS A 107 -1.03 -4.55 24.55
C CYS A 107 0.22 -5.36 24.20
N GLN A 108 0.40 -6.56 24.76
CA GLN A 108 1.55 -7.42 24.45
C GLN A 108 1.61 -7.77 22.95
N ILE A 109 0.48 -8.13 22.34
CA ILE A 109 0.41 -8.41 20.89
C ILE A 109 0.76 -7.17 20.06
N LYS A 110 0.26 -5.98 20.44
CA LYS A 110 0.56 -4.71 19.75
C LYS A 110 2.03 -4.30 19.92
N LYS A 111 2.62 -4.51 21.09
CA LYS A 111 4.04 -4.27 21.39
C LYS A 111 4.93 -5.18 20.55
N ALA A 112 4.62 -6.47 20.50
CA ALA A 112 5.30 -7.42 19.62
C ALA A 112 5.16 -7.04 18.14
N GLN A 113 3.98 -6.58 17.72
CA GLN A 113 3.76 -6.08 16.35
C GLN A 113 4.66 -4.88 16.02
N LEU A 114 4.83 -3.93 16.94
CA LEU A 114 5.74 -2.80 16.76
C LEU A 114 7.19 -3.27 16.62
N LEU A 115 7.66 -4.15 17.51
CA LEU A 115 9.03 -4.69 17.48
C LEU A 115 9.31 -5.49 16.21
N GLU A 116 8.36 -6.32 15.76
CA GLU A 116 8.49 -7.07 14.51
C GLU A 116 8.66 -6.16 13.30
N ARG A 117 7.88 -5.07 13.24
CA ARG A 117 7.97 -4.06 12.18
C ARG A 117 9.23 -3.19 12.24
N ASP A 118 9.86 -3.13 13.41
CA ASP A 118 11.15 -2.48 13.65
C ASP A 118 12.34 -3.43 13.38
N GLY A 119 12.07 -4.65 12.90
CA GLY A 119 13.08 -5.67 12.62
C GLY A 119 13.61 -6.39 13.88
N LYS A 120 13.07 -6.11 15.06
CA LYS A 120 13.43 -6.73 16.35
C LYS A 120 12.65 -8.03 16.57
N SER A 121 12.78 -8.97 15.63
CA SER A 121 12.01 -10.22 15.60
C SER A 121 12.23 -11.10 16.84
N SER A 122 13.44 -11.17 17.39
CA SER A 122 13.71 -11.92 18.63
C SER A 122 12.95 -11.35 19.83
N ALA A 123 12.98 -10.02 20.00
CA ALA A 123 12.25 -9.37 21.09
C ALA A 123 10.73 -9.48 20.91
N ALA A 124 10.23 -9.48 19.67
CA ALA A 124 8.82 -9.74 19.40
C ALA A 124 8.41 -11.16 19.83
N LEU A 125 9.23 -12.19 19.55
CA LEU A 125 8.98 -13.56 20.01
C LEU A 125 9.03 -13.68 21.53
N GLU A 126 10.03 -13.06 22.19
CA GLU A 126 10.13 -13.08 23.66
C GLU A 126 8.86 -12.54 24.35
N ILE A 127 8.20 -11.53 23.77
CA ILE A 127 6.91 -11.03 24.28
C ILE A 127 5.79 -12.03 24.02
N LEU A 128 5.72 -12.60 22.82
CA LEU A 128 4.64 -13.51 22.44
C LEU A 128 4.76 -14.88 23.11
N ASP A 129 5.95 -15.30 23.52
CA ASP A 129 6.16 -16.59 24.19
C ASP A 129 5.90 -16.51 25.71
N GLN A 130 5.51 -15.32 26.22
CA GLN A 130 5.05 -15.18 27.59
C GLN A 130 3.73 -15.94 27.82
N PRO A 131 3.55 -16.61 28.97
CA PRO A 131 2.35 -17.40 29.26
C PRO A 131 1.01 -16.62 29.19
N ILE A 132 1.07 -15.29 29.24
CA ILE A 132 -0.10 -14.42 29.15
C ILE A 132 -0.68 -14.35 27.73
N VAL A 133 0.13 -14.57 26.70
CA VAL A 133 -0.32 -14.52 25.31
C VAL A 133 -0.72 -15.94 24.86
N PRO A 134 -2.00 -16.19 24.53
CA PRO A 134 -2.43 -17.51 24.11
C PRO A 134 -1.67 -18.01 22.87
N GLU A 135 -1.36 -19.30 22.83
CA GLU A 135 -0.72 -19.94 21.67
C GLU A 135 -1.67 -19.96 20.46
N ASP A 136 -2.98 -20.07 20.70
CA ASP A 136 -4.02 -20.14 19.66
C ASP A 136 -4.55 -18.76 19.22
N ASP A 137 -4.00 -17.66 19.76
CA ASP A 137 -4.33 -16.31 19.29
C ASP A 137 -3.78 -16.10 17.87
N LEU A 138 -4.68 -15.84 16.92
CA LEU A 138 -4.35 -15.74 15.50
C LEU A 138 -3.48 -14.51 15.15
N GLU A 139 -3.67 -13.39 15.84
CA GLU A 139 -2.86 -12.19 15.57
C GLU A 139 -1.45 -12.39 16.12
N ALA A 140 -1.31 -12.98 17.31
CA ALA A 140 -0.03 -13.43 17.83
C ALA A 140 0.63 -14.46 16.90
N GLY A 141 -0.11 -15.46 16.42
CA GLY A 141 0.37 -16.48 15.48
C GLY A 141 0.93 -15.89 14.18
N LEU A 142 0.26 -14.88 13.61
CA LEU A 142 0.77 -14.14 12.44
C LEU A 142 2.11 -13.43 12.73
N ILE A 143 2.26 -12.82 13.90
CA ILE A 143 3.50 -12.12 14.29
C ILE A 143 4.62 -13.13 14.61
N ARG A 144 4.31 -14.25 15.29
CA ARG A 144 5.26 -15.34 15.55
C ARG A 144 5.80 -15.91 14.24
N ALA A 145 4.92 -16.25 13.31
CA ALA A 145 5.31 -16.78 12.00
C ALA A 145 6.20 -15.81 11.21
N ARG A 146 5.86 -14.51 11.17
CA ARG A 146 6.72 -13.50 10.51
C ARG A 146 8.08 -13.36 11.17
N SER A 147 8.12 -13.35 12.50
CA SER A 147 9.35 -13.23 13.27
C SER A 147 10.26 -14.44 13.06
N LEU A 148 9.72 -15.66 13.08
CA LEU A 148 10.46 -16.90 12.80
C LEU A 148 11.01 -16.92 11.36
N ILE A 149 10.23 -16.47 10.36
CA ILE A 149 10.72 -16.32 8.99
C ILE A 149 11.89 -15.34 8.92
N ALA A 150 11.80 -14.19 9.60
CA ALA A 150 12.86 -13.19 9.63
C ALA A 150 14.15 -13.72 10.30
N LEU A 151 14.01 -14.57 11.33
CA LEU A 151 15.11 -15.26 12.02
C LEU A 151 15.62 -16.51 11.28
N LYS A 152 15.12 -16.79 10.07
CA LYS A 152 15.47 -17.96 9.25
C LYS A 152 15.08 -19.31 9.86
N GLN A 153 14.10 -19.32 10.77
CA GLN A 153 13.52 -20.52 11.38
C GLN A 153 12.25 -20.92 10.60
N HIS A 154 12.44 -21.34 9.36
CA HIS A 154 11.33 -21.51 8.40
C HIS A 154 10.43 -22.70 8.73
N GLU A 155 10.98 -23.82 9.19
CA GLU A 155 10.22 -24.99 9.63
C GLU A 155 9.35 -24.68 10.84
N ASP A 156 9.88 -23.96 11.84
CA ASP A 156 9.11 -23.54 13.01
C ASP A 156 7.98 -22.57 12.61
N ALA A 157 8.25 -21.66 11.66
CA ALA A 157 7.23 -20.78 11.13
C ALA A 157 6.09 -21.58 10.47
N ILE A 158 6.41 -22.58 9.65
CA ILE A 158 5.42 -23.46 9.01
C ILE A 158 4.59 -24.19 10.07
N ARG A 159 5.22 -24.73 11.12
CA ARG A 159 4.51 -25.40 12.23
C ARG A 159 3.46 -24.48 12.87
N ILE A 160 3.85 -23.24 13.24
CA ILE A 160 2.93 -22.25 13.82
C ILE A 160 1.81 -21.90 12.84
N ILE A 161 2.12 -21.76 11.54
CA ILE A 161 1.12 -21.48 10.51
C ILE A 161 0.13 -22.63 10.38
N ASP A 162 0.59 -23.88 10.38
CA ASP A 162 -0.24 -25.08 10.25
C ASP A 162 -1.18 -25.25 11.46
N GLU A 163 -0.66 -25.01 12.67
CA GLU A 163 -1.47 -24.96 13.89
C GLU A 163 -2.58 -23.91 13.79
N CYS A 164 -2.25 -22.69 13.36
CA CYS A 164 -3.23 -21.62 13.15
C CYS A 164 -4.26 -21.99 12.06
N LEU A 165 -3.81 -22.53 10.93
CA LEU A 165 -4.66 -22.94 9.80
C LEU A 165 -5.60 -24.10 10.15
N GLY A 166 -5.26 -24.90 11.16
CA GLY A 166 -6.11 -25.95 11.75
C GLY A 166 -7.20 -25.42 12.69
N SER A 167 -7.14 -24.15 13.10
CA SER A 167 -8.13 -23.55 13.99
C SER A 167 -9.51 -23.43 13.33
N TRP A 168 -10.56 -23.80 14.07
CA TRP A 168 -11.94 -23.66 13.61
C TRP A 168 -12.31 -22.20 13.30
N SER A 169 -11.66 -21.22 13.93
CA SER A 169 -11.92 -19.80 13.71
C SER A 169 -11.44 -19.30 12.33
N LEU A 170 -10.65 -20.12 11.63
CA LEU A 170 -10.24 -19.93 10.23
C LEU A 170 -11.07 -20.73 9.22
N THR A 171 -12.21 -21.30 9.64
CA THR A 171 -13.13 -22.01 8.75
C THR A 171 -14.26 -21.11 8.23
N GLY A 172 -14.72 -21.41 7.01
CA GLY A 172 -15.86 -20.73 6.38
C GLY A 172 -15.53 -19.40 5.68
N PRO A 173 -16.50 -18.84 4.93
CA PRO A 173 -16.26 -17.71 4.01
C PRO A 173 -15.79 -16.41 4.71
N GLN A 174 -16.26 -16.16 5.93
CA GLN A 174 -15.91 -14.95 6.68
C GLN A 174 -14.44 -14.94 7.14
N ALA A 175 -13.81 -16.11 7.22
CA ALA A 175 -12.41 -16.24 7.60
C ALA A 175 -11.46 -16.30 6.40
N ALA A 176 -11.96 -16.35 5.17
CA ALA A 176 -11.16 -16.50 3.95
C ALA A 176 -9.97 -15.52 3.86
N GLY A 177 -10.21 -14.24 4.15
CA GLY A 177 -9.15 -13.22 4.13
C GLY A 177 -8.09 -13.43 5.21
N ARG A 178 -8.47 -13.92 6.41
CA ARG A 178 -7.51 -14.24 7.48
C ARG A 178 -6.73 -15.51 7.15
N ARG A 179 -7.40 -16.53 6.62
CA ARG A 179 -6.79 -17.77 6.14
C ARG A 179 -5.76 -17.50 5.03
N ALA A 180 -6.10 -16.64 4.07
CA ALA A 180 -5.18 -16.24 3.00
C ALA A 180 -3.90 -15.60 3.55
N ARG A 181 -3.96 -14.79 4.63
CA ARG A 181 -2.75 -14.21 5.25
C ARG A 181 -1.78 -15.27 5.76
N PHE A 182 -2.28 -16.31 6.40
CA PHE A 182 -1.46 -17.45 6.86
C PHE A 182 -0.88 -18.23 5.68
N LEU A 183 -1.69 -18.51 4.66
CA LEU A 183 -1.22 -19.19 3.44
C LEU A 183 -0.09 -18.40 2.78
N TYR A 184 -0.18 -17.08 2.62
CA TYR A 184 0.91 -16.28 2.05
C TYR A 184 2.18 -16.24 2.92
N LEU A 185 2.09 -16.41 4.24
CA LEU A 185 3.28 -16.62 5.07
C LEU A 185 3.90 -17.99 4.80
N ARG A 186 3.07 -19.03 4.59
CA ARG A 186 3.54 -20.37 4.24
C ARG A 186 4.14 -20.42 2.83
N VAL A 187 3.57 -19.68 1.86
CA VAL A 187 4.20 -19.42 0.55
C VAL A 187 5.61 -18.91 0.73
N LYS A 188 5.79 -17.86 1.55
CA LYS A 188 7.11 -17.26 1.79
C LYS A 188 8.08 -18.25 2.45
N ALA A 189 7.64 -19.00 3.46
CA ALA A 189 8.47 -19.97 4.14
C ALA A 189 8.88 -21.15 3.23
N ASN A 190 7.93 -21.69 2.46
CA ASN A 190 8.18 -22.77 1.49
C ASN A 190 9.12 -22.32 0.37
N ASP A 191 8.96 -21.11 -0.17
CA ASP A 191 9.86 -20.55 -1.17
C ASP A 191 11.30 -20.40 -0.64
N LEU A 192 11.47 -19.93 0.60
CA LEU A 192 12.78 -19.82 1.26
C LEU A 192 13.44 -21.19 1.51
N LEU A 193 12.63 -22.24 1.67
CA LEU A 193 13.08 -23.63 1.82
C LEU A 193 13.30 -24.35 0.48
N GLY A 194 13.05 -23.70 -0.66
CA GLY A 194 13.13 -24.32 -1.98
C GLY A 194 11.99 -25.29 -2.30
N ARG A 195 10.90 -25.28 -1.51
CA ARG A 195 9.69 -26.09 -1.71
C ARG A 195 8.74 -25.37 -2.65
N TYR A 196 9.16 -25.21 -3.91
CA TYR A 196 8.48 -24.34 -4.88
C TYR A 196 7.07 -24.81 -5.25
N ASP A 197 6.86 -26.12 -5.37
CA ASP A 197 5.53 -26.69 -5.63
C ASP A 197 4.55 -26.41 -4.49
N ASP A 198 4.98 -26.59 -3.24
CA ASP A 198 4.18 -26.30 -2.05
C ASP A 198 3.87 -24.80 -1.94
N ALA A 199 4.87 -23.94 -2.22
CA ALA A 199 4.68 -22.50 -2.25
C ALA A 199 3.67 -22.06 -3.33
N PHE A 200 3.69 -22.68 -4.51
CA PHE A 200 2.74 -22.37 -5.56
C PHE A 200 1.32 -22.85 -5.19
N ALA A 201 1.20 -24.07 -4.66
CA ALA A 201 -0.08 -24.62 -4.20
C ALA A 201 -0.73 -23.76 -3.10
N ASP A 202 0.07 -23.25 -2.16
CA ASP A 202 -0.42 -22.34 -1.12
C ASP A 202 -0.91 -21.00 -1.69
N ALA A 203 -0.24 -20.45 -2.71
CA ALA A 203 -0.66 -19.23 -3.39
C ALA A 203 -1.98 -19.43 -4.13
N VAL A 204 -2.14 -20.57 -4.83
CA VAL A 204 -3.42 -20.97 -5.47
C VAL A 204 -4.53 -21.03 -4.42
N ALA A 205 -4.32 -21.79 -3.34
CA ALA A 205 -5.30 -21.94 -2.28
C ALA A 205 -5.67 -20.59 -1.63
N ALA A 206 -4.71 -19.68 -1.45
CA ALA A 206 -4.96 -18.35 -0.91
C ALA A 206 -5.88 -17.53 -1.81
N LYS A 207 -5.64 -17.57 -3.12
CA LYS A 207 -6.43 -16.81 -4.11
C LYS A 207 -7.83 -17.39 -4.31
N GLU A 208 -7.97 -18.72 -4.37
CA GLU A 208 -9.26 -19.40 -4.44
C GLU A 208 -10.15 -19.08 -3.25
N ASN A 209 -9.60 -19.04 -2.03
CA ASN A 209 -10.34 -18.66 -0.82
C ASN A 209 -10.92 -17.24 -0.92
N THR A 210 -10.25 -16.35 -1.66
CA THR A 210 -10.62 -14.93 -1.77
C THR A 210 -11.04 -14.55 -3.18
N HIS A 211 -11.58 -15.47 -3.97
CA HIS A 211 -11.84 -15.23 -5.38
C HIS A 211 -12.79 -14.05 -5.62
N VAL A 212 -12.37 -13.13 -6.49
CA VAL A 212 -13.18 -12.04 -7.05
C VAL A 212 -13.07 -12.14 -8.56
N PRO A 213 -14.17 -12.14 -9.32
CA PRO A 213 -14.12 -12.22 -10.78
C PRO A 213 -13.33 -11.05 -11.38
N PHE A 214 -12.46 -11.36 -12.33
CA PHE A 214 -11.77 -10.39 -13.17
C PHE A 214 -12.40 -10.38 -14.57
N ASP A 215 -12.98 -9.26 -14.97
CA ASP A 215 -13.49 -9.05 -16.32
C ASP A 215 -12.38 -8.48 -17.21
N SER A 216 -11.70 -9.38 -17.93
CA SER A 216 -10.60 -9.01 -18.83
C SER A 216 -11.05 -8.11 -19.98
N GLN A 217 -12.27 -8.31 -20.50
CA GLN A 217 -12.77 -7.51 -21.61
C GLN A 217 -13.09 -6.08 -21.17
N ALA A 218 -13.68 -5.91 -19.99
CA ALA A 218 -13.88 -4.60 -19.39
C ALA A 218 -12.55 -3.90 -19.10
N TYR A 219 -11.55 -4.63 -18.60
CA TYR A 219 -10.21 -4.09 -18.37
C TYR A 219 -9.54 -3.61 -19.66
N ILE A 220 -9.56 -4.42 -20.72
CA ILE A 220 -9.03 -4.06 -22.05
C ILE A 220 -9.78 -2.84 -22.61
N SER A 221 -11.11 -2.84 -22.52
CA SER A 221 -11.93 -1.72 -23.00
C SER A 221 -11.66 -0.41 -22.24
N GLU A 222 -11.37 -0.47 -20.93
CA GLU A 222 -10.95 0.70 -20.16
C GLU A 222 -9.63 1.25 -20.71
N ILE A 223 -8.65 0.38 -20.97
CA ILE A 223 -7.37 0.79 -21.57
C ILE A 223 -7.58 1.43 -22.93
N ASP A 224 -8.37 0.83 -23.81
CA ASP A 224 -8.67 1.38 -25.14
C ASP A 224 -9.29 2.79 -25.05
N GLN A 225 -10.19 3.01 -24.10
CA GLN A 225 -10.76 4.35 -23.84
C GLN A 225 -9.70 5.34 -23.35
N ILE A 226 -8.78 4.90 -22.48
CA ILE A 226 -7.67 5.74 -22.02
C ILE A 226 -6.81 6.18 -23.23
N LEU A 227 -6.44 5.25 -24.10
CA LEU A 227 -5.62 5.57 -25.28
C LEU A 227 -6.32 6.57 -26.21
N GLN A 228 -7.63 6.43 -26.41
CA GLN A 228 -8.42 7.33 -27.26
C GLN A 228 -8.62 8.73 -26.67
N ILE A 229 -8.69 8.86 -25.35
CA ILE A 229 -8.94 10.13 -24.68
C ILE A 229 -7.68 10.97 -24.53
N PHE A 230 -6.54 10.34 -24.26
CA PHE A 230 -5.31 11.07 -23.94
C PHE A 230 -4.32 11.03 -25.11
N THR A 231 -4.52 11.90 -26.08
CA THR A 231 -3.61 12.12 -27.22
C THR A 231 -2.86 13.43 -27.08
N ARG A 232 -1.73 13.58 -27.77
CA ARG A 232 -0.91 14.80 -27.76
C ARG A 232 -1.72 16.06 -28.09
N GLU A 233 -2.65 15.95 -29.03
CA GLU A 233 -3.56 17.05 -29.41
C GLU A 233 -4.46 17.47 -28.23
N LYS A 234 -5.05 16.51 -27.53
CA LYS A 234 -5.96 16.77 -26.39
C LYS A 234 -5.20 17.19 -25.12
N LEU A 235 -3.89 16.97 -25.08
CA LEU A 235 -2.99 17.36 -24.00
C LEU A 235 -2.30 18.71 -24.24
N ALA A 236 -2.61 19.39 -25.35
CA ALA A 236 -2.03 20.70 -25.65
C ALA A 236 -2.24 21.70 -24.49
N PRO A 237 -1.26 22.61 -24.26
CA PRO A 237 -1.39 23.65 -23.24
C PRO A 237 -2.66 24.48 -23.43
N LEU A 238 -3.41 24.68 -22.34
CA LEU A 238 -4.60 25.51 -22.36
C LEU A 238 -4.25 26.97 -22.01
N PRO A 239 -4.70 27.96 -22.79
CA PRO A 239 -4.57 29.36 -22.42
C PRO A 239 -5.21 29.64 -21.05
N GLY A 240 -4.47 30.32 -20.17
CA GLY A 240 -4.92 30.64 -18.81
C GLY A 240 -4.72 29.55 -17.76
N PHE A 241 -4.07 28.43 -18.10
CA PHE A 241 -3.59 27.46 -17.12
C PHE A 241 -2.18 27.83 -16.66
N GLU A 242 -1.98 28.02 -15.36
CA GLU A 242 -0.70 28.38 -14.77
C GLU A 242 0.00 27.13 -14.25
N VAL A 243 1.18 26.83 -14.81
CA VAL A 243 1.95 25.65 -14.43
C VAL A 243 2.62 25.88 -13.08
N SER A 244 2.29 25.05 -12.09
CA SER A 244 2.90 25.07 -10.76
C SER A 244 4.42 24.92 -10.81
N ASP A 245 5.13 25.65 -9.94
CA ASP A 245 6.58 25.58 -9.72
C ASP A 245 7.02 24.41 -8.82
N HIS A 246 6.08 23.70 -8.20
CA HIS A 246 6.41 22.49 -7.45
C HIS A 246 6.96 21.40 -8.37
N LYS A 247 8.01 20.73 -7.90
CA LYS A 247 8.67 19.64 -8.62
C LYS A 247 8.02 18.32 -8.26
N HIS A 248 7.64 17.55 -9.27
CA HIS A 248 6.97 16.25 -9.09
C HIS A 248 7.70 15.17 -9.89
N VAL A 249 7.99 14.04 -9.24
CA VAL A 249 8.38 12.78 -9.87
C VAL A 249 7.28 11.75 -9.58
N PHE A 250 6.72 11.18 -10.64
CA PHE A 250 5.81 10.05 -10.55
C PHE A 250 6.54 8.78 -10.97
N ILE A 251 6.54 7.78 -10.08
CA ILE A 251 7.08 6.46 -10.37
C ILE A 251 5.94 5.58 -10.86
N ALA A 252 6.13 4.98 -12.03
CA ALA A 252 5.18 4.07 -12.68
C ALA A 252 5.85 2.75 -13.03
N GLY A 253 5.03 1.73 -13.22
CA GLY A 253 5.47 0.36 -13.49
C GLY A 253 4.45 -0.62 -12.97
N MET A 254 4.55 -1.85 -13.45
CA MET A 254 3.74 -2.94 -12.92
C MET A 254 4.11 -3.22 -11.44
N PRO A 255 3.18 -3.76 -10.64
CA PRO A 255 3.53 -4.22 -9.30
C PRO A 255 4.72 -5.18 -9.36
N ARG A 256 5.65 -5.05 -8.39
CA ARG A 256 6.87 -5.88 -8.30
C ARG A 256 7.94 -5.65 -9.39
N SER A 257 7.83 -4.60 -10.19
CA SER A 257 8.88 -4.21 -11.17
C SER A 257 10.06 -3.44 -10.58
N GLY A 258 10.04 -3.09 -9.29
CA GLY A 258 11.10 -2.31 -8.63
C GLY A 258 10.72 -0.86 -8.28
N THR A 259 9.47 -0.47 -8.51
CA THR A 259 8.95 0.88 -8.18
C THR A 259 9.23 1.32 -6.74
N THR A 260 9.03 0.44 -5.74
CA THR A 260 9.33 0.75 -4.34
C THR A 260 10.83 1.00 -4.11
N LEU A 261 11.72 0.24 -4.74
CA LEU A 261 13.16 0.43 -4.58
C LEU A 261 13.60 1.80 -5.12
N VAL A 262 13.11 2.18 -6.30
CA VAL A 262 13.34 3.51 -6.90
C VAL A 262 12.82 4.63 -6.00
N GLU A 263 11.62 4.45 -5.43
CA GLU A 263 11.04 5.44 -4.52
C GLU A 263 11.90 5.61 -3.26
N GLN A 264 12.40 4.52 -2.67
CA GLN A 264 13.24 4.58 -1.48
C GLN A 264 14.60 5.24 -1.75
N ILE A 265 15.22 5.00 -2.90
CA ILE A 265 16.47 5.66 -3.29
C ILE A 265 16.27 7.18 -3.39
N LEU A 266 15.15 7.61 -3.98
CA LEU A 266 14.80 9.03 -4.06
C LEU A 266 14.43 9.61 -2.68
N ASP A 267 13.62 8.92 -1.89
CA ASP A 267 13.19 9.36 -0.54
C ASP A 267 14.37 9.51 0.43
N ALA A 268 15.45 8.74 0.25
CA ALA A 268 16.66 8.88 1.06
C ALA A 268 17.39 10.22 0.85
N HIS A 269 17.10 10.93 -0.25
CA HIS A 269 17.69 12.24 -0.54
C HIS A 269 17.02 13.35 0.30
N PRO A 270 17.78 14.27 0.94
CA PRO A 270 17.23 15.32 1.82
C PRO A 270 16.29 16.31 1.14
N GLY A 271 16.45 16.49 -0.17
CA GLY A 271 15.64 17.38 -0.99
C GLY A 271 14.43 16.72 -1.64
N ALA A 272 14.12 15.47 -1.29
CA ALA A 272 13.00 14.71 -1.83
C ALA A 272 12.09 14.18 -0.71
N THR A 273 10.82 13.96 -1.04
CA THR A 273 9.84 13.36 -0.14
C THR A 273 9.07 12.29 -0.90
N GLY A 274 9.41 11.04 -0.62
CA GLY A 274 8.68 9.85 -1.02
C GLY A 274 7.42 9.68 -0.17
N VAL A 275 6.28 9.55 -0.82
CA VAL A 275 4.98 9.37 -0.14
C VAL A 275 4.39 7.98 -0.31
N GLY A 276 5.12 7.07 -0.95
CA GLY A 276 4.61 5.76 -1.33
C GLY A 276 3.30 5.87 -2.13
N GLU A 277 2.35 4.99 -1.79
CA GLU A 277 1.04 4.80 -2.46
C GLU A 277 0.02 5.89 -2.07
N ALA A 278 0.42 7.17 -2.13
CA ALA A 278 -0.50 8.27 -1.86
C ALA A 278 -1.63 8.28 -2.91
N LYS A 279 -2.88 8.33 -2.44
CA LYS A 279 -4.08 7.99 -3.22
C LYS A 279 -4.73 9.19 -3.89
N GLU A 280 -4.17 10.38 -3.78
CA GLU A 280 -4.81 11.66 -4.12
C GLU A 280 -5.23 11.71 -5.59
N ILE A 281 -4.33 11.33 -6.52
CA ILE A 281 -4.66 11.25 -7.96
C ILE A 281 -5.79 10.26 -8.22
N HIS A 282 -5.76 9.10 -7.56
CA HIS A 282 -6.74 8.02 -7.71
C HIS A 282 -8.13 8.43 -7.20
N VAL A 283 -8.17 9.04 -6.01
CA VAL A 283 -9.39 9.57 -5.40
C VAL A 283 -9.95 10.69 -6.27
N MET A 284 -9.09 11.58 -6.77
CA MET A 284 -9.46 12.66 -7.67
C MET A 284 -10.07 12.11 -8.97
N ALA A 285 -9.42 11.15 -9.62
CA ALA A 285 -9.93 10.52 -10.83
C ALA A 285 -11.28 9.83 -10.61
N SER A 286 -11.45 9.13 -9.48
CA SER A 286 -12.72 8.46 -9.14
C SER A 286 -13.91 9.42 -8.94
N ARG A 287 -13.63 10.68 -8.58
CA ARG A 287 -14.64 11.73 -8.35
C ARG A 287 -14.73 12.71 -9.50
N LEU A 288 -13.83 12.60 -10.48
CA LEU A 288 -13.64 13.60 -11.54
C LEU A 288 -14.93 13.86 -12.30
N GLN A 289 -15.70 12.81 -12.62
CA GLN A 289 -17.00 12.96 -13.28
C GLN A 289 -17.94 13.88 -12.51
N GLN A 290 -18.08 13.66 -11.19
CA GLN A 290 -18.95 14.45 -10.32
C GLN A 290 -18.42 15.87 -10.15
N THR A 291 -17.11 16.02 -9.92
CA THR A 291 -16.44 17.32 -9.77
C THR A 291 -16.59 18.20 -11.01
N LEU A 292 -16.54 17.60 -12.21
CA LEU A 292 -16.70 18.32 -13.47
C LEU A 292 -18.16 18.47 -13.91
N GLY A 293 -19.12 17.83 -13.24
CA GLY A 293 -20.51 17.76 -13.70
C GLY A 293 -20.67 17.06 -15.05
N SER A 294 -19.80 16.09 -15.36
CA SER A 294 -19.78 15.39 -16.64
C SER A 294 -20.78 14.23 -16.68
N TRP A 295 -21.43 14.02 -17.83
CA TRP A 295 -22.25 12.84 -18.10
C TRP A 295 -21.42 11.61 -18.51
N THR A 296 -20.16 11.81 -18.90
CA THR A 296 -19.24 10.72 -19.26
C THR A 296 -18.44 10.27 -18.04
N PRO A 297 -18.24 8.96 -17.83
CA PRO A 297 -17.37 8.46 -16.77
C PRO A 297 -15.88 8.65 -17.12
N TRP A 298 -15.01 8.30 -16.18
CA TRP A 298 -13.59 8.11 -16.48
C TRP A 298 -13.41 7.06 -17.58
N PRO A 299 -12.47 7.23 -18.54
CA PRO A 299 -11.57 8.39 -18.73
C PRO A 299 -12.20 9.56 -19.49
N GLY A 300 -13.36 9.36 -20.13
CA GLY A 300 -14.00 10.35 -21.00
C GLY A 300 -14.27 11.72 -20.37
N CYS A 301 -14.53 11.78 -19.05
CA CYS A 301 -14.73 13.05 -18.34
C CYS A 301 -13.52 14.00 -18.40
N ALA A 302 -12.30 13.48 -18.61
CA ALA A 302 -11.09 14.30 -18.66
C ALA A 302 -11.01 15.18 -19.92
N SER A 303 -11.65 14.78 -21.03
CA SER A 303 -11.50 15.45 -22.34
C SER A 303 -12.08 16.87 -22.39
N GLY A 304 -12.90 17.27 -21.42
CA GLY A 304 -13.57 18.57 -21.38
C GLY A 304 -13.03 19.55 -20.33
N MET A 305 -11.92 19.23 -19.66
CA MET A 305 -11.43 20.06 -18.55
C MET A 305 -10.93 21.43 -19.03
N THR A 306 -11.54 22.48 -18.50
CA THR A 306 -11.11 23.87 -18.69
C THR A 306 -9.82 24.18 -17.93
N ALA A 307 -9.13 25.27 -18.29
CA ALA A 307 -7.95 25.74 -17.57
C ALA A 307 -8.22 25.97 -16.07
N VAL A 308 -9.38 26.55 -15.74
CA VAL A 308 -9.81 26.79 -14.35
C VAL A 308 -9.98 25.48 -13.58
N GLN A 309 -10.60 24.47 -14.19
CA GLN A 309 -10.76 23.16 -13.54
C GLN A 309 -9.41 22.46 -13.35
N ARG A 310 -8.52 22.49 -14.34
CA ARG A 310 -7.16 21.94 -14.19
C ARG A 310 -6.40 22.66 -13.07
N GLN A 311 -6.51 23.98 -12.99
CA GLN A 311 -5.90 24.79 -11.92
C GLN A 311 -6.42 24.41 -10.53
N GLN A 312 -7.74 24.24 -10.37
CA GLN A 312 -8.34 23.86 -9.10
C GLN A 312 -7.91 22.46 -8.67
N LEU A 313 -7.83 21.52 -9.62
CA LEU A 313 -7.41 20.15 -9.36
C LEU A 313 -5.92 20.08 -9.00
N SER A 314 -5.04 20.78 -9.72
CA SER A 314 -3.61 20.82 -9.40
C SER A 314 -3.35 21.42 -8.01
N GLN A 315 -4.00 22.55 -7.69
CA GLN A 315 -3.91 23.17 -6.37
C GLN A 315 -4.46 22.28 -5.25
N SER A 316 -5.56 21.56 -5.50
CA SER A 316 -6.14 20.64 -4.51
C SER A 316 -5.21 19.46 -4.23
N TYR A 317 -4.54 18.93 -5.25
CA TYR A 317 -3.52 17.89 -5.09
C TYR A 317 -2.33 18.42 -4.28
N GLU A 318 -1.78 19.57 -4.67
CA GLU A 318 -0.61 20.15 -4.00
C GLU A 318 -0.90 20.50 -2.52
N GLN A 319 -2.11 20.96 -2.23
CA GLN A 319 -2.53 21.20 -0.86
C GLN A 319 -2.62 19.90 -0.03
N ALA A 320 -3.05 18.80 -0.66
CA ALA A 320 -3.14 17.50 0.02
C ALA A 320 -1.75 16.91 0.30
N ILE A 321 -0.78 17.09 -0.60
CA ILE A 321 0.56 16.52 -0.44
C ILE A 321 1.38 17.20 0.68
N LEU A 322 1.08 18.45 1.03
CA LEU A 322 1.68 19.12 2.20
C LEU A 322 1.48 18.30 3.48
N GLY A 323 0.35 17.59 3.60
CA GLY A 323 0.06 16.71 4.74
C GLY A 323 0.98 15.49 4.87
N TYR A 324 1.79 15.19 3.84
CA TYR A 324 2.76 14.11 3.83
C TYR A 324 4.18 14.56 4.22
N GLY A 325 4.35 15.81 4.65
CA GLY A 325 5.67 16.37 5.02
C GLY A 325 6.45 16.94 3.83
N PHE A 326 5.75 17.26 2.74
CA PHE A 326 6.34 17.93 1.59
C PHE A 326 6.67 19.39 1.93
N GLU A 327 7.94 19.76 1.85
CA GLU A 327 8.43 21.12 2.09
C GLU A 327 8.42 21.97 0.81
N PRO A 328 8.05 23.26 0.88
CA PRO A 328 8.11 24.16 -0.28
C PRO A 328 9.50 24.18 -0.93
N GLY A 329 9.55 23.94 -2.24
CA GLY A 329 10.80 23.87 -3.02
C GLY A 329 11.48 22.50 -3.04
N GLY A 330 10.99 21.53 -2.25
CA GLY A 330 11.39 20.13 -2.31
C GLY A 330 10.87 19.42 -3.57
N LEU A 331 11.38 18.21 -3.79
CA LEU A 331 10.88 17.28 -4.80
C LEU A 331 9.84 16.34 -4.21
N PHE A 332 8.64 16.31 -4.77
CA PHE A 332 7.63 15.33 -4.40
C PHE A 332 7.78 14.05 -5.21
N VAL A 333 7.85 12.90 -4.54
CA VAL A 333 8.02 11.59 -5.18
C VAL A 333 6.81 10.71 -4.88
N ASN A 334 5.95 10.52 -5.88
CA ASN A 334 4.76 9.70 -5.76
C ASN A 334 4.97 8.35 -6.45
N LYS A 335 4.72 7.25 -5.73
CA LYS A 335 4.73 5.90 -6.29
C LYS A 335 3.43 5.21 -6.00
N HIS A 336 2.60 5.00 -7.01
CA HIS A 336 1.39 4.21 -6.88
C HIS A 336 1.26 3.15 -7.99
N LEU A 337 0.71 1.98 -7.67
CA LEU A 337 0.51 0.86 -8.61
C LEU A 337 -0.41 1.20 -9.80
N LEU A 338 -1.14 2.31 -9.71
CA LEU A 338 -2.10 2.75 -10.71
C LEU A 338 -1.63 4.02 -11.44
N ASN A 339 -0.46 4.57 -11.10
CA ASN A 339 0.08 5.77 -11.75
C ASN A 339 0.11 5.62 -13.28
N LEU A 340 0.45 4.42 -13.79
CA LEU A 340 0.48 4.17 -15.24
C LEU A 340 -0.88 4.41 -15.91
N LYS A 341 -2.01 4.09 -15.25
CA LYS A 341 -3.35 4.36 -15.80
C LYS A 341 -3.71 5.85 -15.78
N PHE A 342 -3.08 6.64 -14.92
CA PHE A 342 -3.41 8.05 -14.68
C PHE A 342 -2.37 9.04 -15.21
N LEU A 343 -1.33 8.59 -15.93
CA LEU A 343 -0.31 9.49 -16.48
C LEU A 343 -0.88 10.57 -17.41
N GLY A 344 -1.95 10.27 -18.15
CA GLY A 344 -2.67 11.29 -18.95
C GLY A 344 -3.25 12.42 -18.09
N LEU A 345 -3.86 12.10 -16.94
CA LEU A 345 -4.36 13.11 -16.00
C LEU A 345 -3.20 13.85 -15.32
N ILE A 346 -2.15 13.15 -14.92
CA ILE A 346 -0.94 13.75 -14.34
C ILE A 346 -0.33 14.76 -15.30
N ALA A 347 -0.19 14.43 -16.59
CA ALA A 347 0.33 15.33 -17.60
C ALA A 347 -0.54 16.60 -17.79
N MET A 348 -1.87 16.47 -17.66
CA MET A 348 -2.78 17.62 -17.73
C MET A 348 -2.63 18.58 -16.56
N LEU A 349 -2.32 18.07 -15.36
CA LEU A 349 -2.23 18.85 -14.12
C LEU A 349 -0.81 19.33 -13.81
N PHE A 350 0.20 18.56 -14.20
CA PHE A 350 1.61 18.78 -13.90
C PHE A 350 2.45 18.56 -15.16
N PRO A 351 2.40 19.46 -16.15
CA PRO A 351 3.12 19.28 -17.42
C PRO A 351 4.65 19.34 -17.28
N ARG A 352 5.18 19.77 -16.13
CA ARG A 352 6.61 19.72 -15.76
C ARG A 352 6.97 18.50 -14.90
N ALA A 353 6.02 17.60 -14.64
CA ALA A 353 6.32 16.39 -13.90
C ALA A 353 7.29 15.50 -14.67
N LYS A 354 8.14 14.81 -13.93
CA LYS A 354 9.02 13.78 -14.47
C LYS A 354 8.45 12.40 -14.16
N VAL A 355 8.66 11.45 -15.06
CA VAL A 355 8.19 10.07 -14.88
C VAL A 355 9.37 9.12 -14.85
N VAL A 356 9.46 8.31 -13.81
CA VAL A 356 10.38 7.18 -13.74
C VAL A 356 9.58 5.91 -13.96
N PHE A 357 9.85 5.20 -15.05
CA PHE A 357 9.23 3.92 -15.33
C PHE A 357 10.19 2.78 -14.98
N THR A 358 9.71 1.77 -14.26
CA THR A 358 10.53 0.62 -13.85
C THR A 358 10.20 -0.62 -14.65
N HIS A 359 11.24 -1.27 -15.15
CA HIS A 359 11.17 -2.49 -15.95
C HIS A 359 11.73 -3.69 -15.19
N ARG A 360 11.11 -4.84 -15.44
CA ARG A 360 11.58 -6.14 -14.93
C ARG A 360 11.07 -7.23 -15.84
N ASP A 361 11.81 -8.34 -15.91
CA ASP A 361 11.39 -9.55 -16.62
C ASP A 361 9.93 -9.91 -16.25
N PRO A 362 9.03 -10.00 -17.25
CA PRO A 362 7.60 -10.23 -17.01
C PRO A 362 7.31 -11.54 -16.29
N ARG A 363 8.18 -12.54 -16.41
CA ARG A 363 8.02 -13.84 -15.74
C ARG A 363 8.34 -13.73 -14.25
N ASP A 364 9.45 -13.08 -13.91
CA ASP A 364 9.83 -12.83 -12.51
C ASP A 364 8.83 -11.92 -11.80
N MET A 365 8.40 -10.87 -12.51
CA MET A 365 7.39 -9.94 -12.03
C MET A 365 6.05 -10.65 -11.84
N GLY A 366 5.58 -11.39 -12.85
CA GLY A 366 4.30 -12.09 -12.82
C GLY A 366 4.24 -13.14 -11.73
N LEU A 367 5.29 -13.95 -11.57
CA LEU A 367 5.44 -14.87 -10.45
C LEU A 367 5.37 -14.11 -9.11
N SER A 368 6.11 -13.00 -8.98
CA SER A 368 6.12 -12.23 -7.74
C SER A 368 4.78 -11.58 -7.42
N CYS A 369 3.98 -11.22 -8.44
CA CYS A 369 2.60 -10.76 -8.28
C CYS A 369 1.70 -11.90 -7.79
N PHE A 370 1.83 -13.07 -8.41
CA PHE A 370 1.04 -14.24 -8.06
C PHE A 370 1.30 -14.72 -6.64
N LEU A 371 2.56 -14.83 -6.22
CA LEU A 371 2.90 -15.24 -4.84
C LEU A 371 2.62 -14.16 -3.78
N GLY A 372 2.22 -12.95 -4.19
CA GLY A 372 1.97 -11.82 -3.30
C GLY A 372 0.50 -11.70 -2.85
N ASN A 373 0.30 -11.25 -1.61
CA ASN A 373 -1.02 -10.96 -1.04
C ASN A 373 -1.59 -9.61 -1.51
N PHE A 374 -1.84 -9.48 -2.82
CA PHE A 374 -2.49 -8.30 -3.40
C PHE A 374 -3.98 -8.29 -3.11
N SER A 375 -4.54 -7.09 -2.88
CA SER A 375 -5.98 -6.92 -2.68
C SER A 375 -6.76 -7.36 -3.92
N ASN A 376 -7.54 -8.43 -3.80
CA ASN A 376 -8.41 -8.97 -4.85
C ASN A 376 -9.44 -7.97 -5.41
N ARG A 377 -9.85 -6.97 -4.62
CA ARG A 377 -10.82 -5.94 -5.04
C ARG A 377 -10.16 -4.79 -5.79
N MET A 378 -8.94 -4.43 -5.40
CA MET A 378 -8.21 -3.31 -6.02
C MET A 378 -7.40 -3.78 -7.24
N HIS A 379 -6.95 -5.03 -7.19
CA HIS A 379 -6.11 -5.66 -8.20
C HIS A 379 -6.63 -7.06 -8.57
N PRO A 380 -7.87 -7.17 -9.10
CA PRO A 380 -8.42 -8.44 -9.57
C PRO A 380 -7.57 -9.06 -10.70
N GLU A 381 -6.85 -8.25 -11.46
CA GLU A 381 -5.94 -8.67 -12.52
C GLU A 381 -4.72 -9.46 -12.03
N LEU A 382 -4.41 -9.41 -10.72
CA LEU A 382 -3.25 -10.11 -10.12
C LEU A 382 -3.62 -11.44 -9.45
N GLN A 383 -4.81 -11.97 -9.73
CA GLN A 383 -5.38 -13.12 -9.02
C GLN A 383 -5.28 -14.45 -9.78
N SER A 384 -4.84 -14.46 -11.04
CA SER A 384 -4.45 -15.68 -11.74
C SER A 384 -3.26 -15.42 -12.67
N ILE A 385 -2.59 -16.49 -13.11
CA ILE A 385 -1.47 -16.38 -14.05
C ILE A 385 -1.94 -15.81 -15.40
N GLU A 386 -3.12 -16.22 -15.85
CA GLU A 386 -3.77 -15.75 -17.07
C GLU A 386 -4.12 -14.27 -16.99
N SER A 387 -4.71 -13.82 -15.86
CA SER A 387 -5.07 -12.41 -15.68
C SER A 387 -3.83 -11.52 -15.58
N ILE A 388 -2.75 -12.03 -14.96
CA ILE A 388 -1.47 -11.32 -14.88
C ILE A 388 -0.86 -11.17 -16.28
N ALA A 389 -0.90 -12.20 -17.12
CA ALA A 389 -0.39 -12.12 -18.49
C ALA A 389 -1.12 -11.02 -19.29
N ILE A 390 -2.47 -10.97 -19.19
CA ILE A 390 -3.27 -9.89 -19.79
C ILE A 390 -2.83 -8.54 -19.22
N ALA A 391 -2.67 -8.42 -17.90
CA ALA A 391 -2.24 -7.17 -17.28
C ALA A 391 -0.87 -6.71 -17.80
N VAL A 392 0.10 -7.60 -17.94
CA VAL A 392 1.43 -7.29 -18.50
C VAL A 392 1.31 -6.70 -19.91
N GLU A 393 0.58 -7.39 -20.80
CA GLU A 393 0.36 -6.93 -22.18
C GLU A 393 -0.31 -5.54 -22.21
N GLN A 394 -1.37 -5.34 -21.44
CA GLN A 394 -2.10 -4.08 -21.42
C GLN A 394 -1.29 -2.94 -20.79
N ASN A 395 -0.42 -3.22 -19.82
CA ASN A 395 0.50 -2.23 -19.26
C ASN A 395 1.56 -1.82 -20.30
N GLN A 396 2.04 -2.76 -21.12
CA GLN A 396 2.95 -2.43 -22.22
C GLN A 396 2.26 -1.53 -23.26
N ARG A 397 1.03 -1.86 -23.66
CA ARG A 397 0.21 -1.01 -24.57
C ARG A 397 0.05 0.42 -24.02
N LEU A 398 -0.22 0.57 -22.72
CA LEU A 398 -0.28 1.88 -22.06
C LEU A 398 1.05 2.62 -22.13
N LEU A 399 2.16 1.94 -21.79
CA LEU A 399 3.48 2.55 -21.79
C LEU A 399 3.86 3.08 -23.18
N ASP A 400 3.66 2.27 -24.22
CA ASP A 400 3.96 2.64 -25.61
C ASP A 400 3.17 3.88 -26.03
N HIS A 401 1.87 3.90 -25.71
CA HIS A 401 1.02 5.06 -25.95
C HIS A 401 1.50 6.29 -25.19
N TRP A 402 1.87 6.16 -23.91
CA TRP A 402 2.34 7.30 -23.13
C TRP A 402 3.67 7.88 -23.59
N LYS A 403 4.63 7.03 -24.00
CA LYS A 403 5.88 7.52 -24.58
C LYS A 403 5.66 8.23 -25.92
N SER A 404 4.62 7.87 -26.67
CA SER A 404 4.23 8.59 -27.90
C SER A 404 3.53 9.92 -27.61
N GLU A 405 2.53 9.90 -26.73
CA GLU A 405 1.56 11.00 -26.61
C GLU A 405 1.89 12.03 -25.54
N LEU A 406 2.54 11.65 -24.43
CA LEU A 406 2.75 12.56 -23.30
C LEU A 406 4.03 13.39 -23.45
N PRO A 407 3.95 14.72 -23.32
CA PRO A 407 5.12 15.61 -23.39
C PRO A 407 5.86 15.70 -22.04
N LEU A 408 6.02 14.58 -21.34
CA LEU A 408 6.72 14.52 -20.05
C LEU A 408 8.18 14.10 -20.27
N GLU A 409 9.04 14.42 -19.30
CA GLU A 409 10.39 13.85 -19.23
C GLU A 409 10.32 12.43 -18.65
N TRP A 410 11.02 11.49 -19.28
CA TRP A 410 11.01 10.07 -18.92
C TRP A 410 12.39 9.56 -18.54
N MET A 411 12.44 8.66 -17.56
CA MET A 411 13.59 7.81 -17.28
C MET A 411 13.12 6.37 -17.13
N ASP A 412 13.73 5.46 -17.88
CA ASP A 412 13.56 4.03 -17.71
C ASP A 412 14.60 3.49 -16.73
N VAL A 413 14.15 2.67 -15.77
CA VAL A 413 15.01 2.00 -14.80
C VAL A 413 14.79 0.51 -14.93
N GLU A 414 15.81 -0.19 -15.45
CA GLU A 414 15.85 -1.64 -15.48
C GLU A 414 16.20 -2.17 -14.08
N TYR A 415 15.34 -3.02 -13.51
CA TYR A 415 15.58 -3.63 -12.20
C TYR A 415 16.90 -4.43 -12.18
N ALA A 416 17.23 -5.11 -13.29
CA ALA A 416 18.48 -5.85 -13.41
C ALA A 416 19.70 -4.92 -13.35
N ASP A 417 19.67 -3.76 -13.99
CA ASP A 417 20.77 -2.79 -13.94
C ASP A 417 20.97 -2.27 -12.52
N MET A 418 19.87 -1.97 -11.82
CA MET A 418 19.91 -1.52 -10.43
C MET A 418 20.52 -2.57 -9.48
N VAL A 419 20.28 -3.85 -9.76
CA VAL A 419 20.88 -4.98 -9.01
C VAL A 419 22.37 -5.13 -9.30
N HIS A 420 22.80 -4.95 -10.55
CA HIS A 420 24.20 -5.12 -10.95
C HIS A 420 25.08 -3.92 -10.60
N ASP A 421 24.55 -2.70 -10.70
CA ASP A 421 25.30 -1.46 -10.52
C ASP A 421 24.40 -0.36 -9.93
N GLN A 422 24.14 -0.49 -8.62
CA GLN A 422 23.30 0.46 -7.88
C GLN A 422 23.84 1.89 -7.95
N ASP A 423 25.16 2.08 -7.85
CA ASP A 423 25.76 3.42 -7.77
C ASP A 423 25.47 4.21 -9.04
N ARG A 424 25.78 3.63 -10.22
CA ARG A 424 25.52 4.26 -11.52
C ARG A 424 24.05 4.63 -11.68
N VAL A 425 23.14 3.68 -11.45
CA VAL A 425 21.70 3.89 -11.67
C VAL A 425 21.13 4.90 -10.67
N SER A 426 21.56 4.85 -9.40
CA SER A 426 21.13 5.81 -8.37
C SER A 426 21.59 7.22 -8.72
N ARG A 427 22.85 7.40 -9.16
CA ARG A 427 23.35 8.73 -9.58
C ARG A 427 22.55 9.30 -10.75
N SER A 428 22.28 8.48 -11.78
CA SER A 428 21.44 8.90 -12.91
C SER A 428 20.01 9.25 -12.47
N LEU A 429 19.46 8.52 -11.51
CA LEU A 429 18.12 8.76 -10.97
C LEU A 429 18.04 10.11 -10.23
N ILE A 430 19.03 10.42 -9.39
CA ILE A 430 19.11 11.69 -8.66
C ILE A 430 19.35 12.88 -9.60
N GLU A 431 20.23 12.70 -10.60
CA GLU A 431 20.45 13.70 -11.65
C GLU A 431 19.17 13.96 -12.44
N PHE A 432 18.48 12.91 -12.89
CA PHE A 432 17.20 13.03 -13.59
C PHE A 432 16.16 13.77 -12.74
N ALA A 433 16.10 13.50 -11.44
CA ALA A 433 15.24 14.18 -10.49
C ALA A 433 15.59 15.67 -10.27
N GLY A 434 16.73 16.14 -10.80
CA GLY A 434 17.17 17.52 -10.70
C GLY A 434 17.70 17.89 -9.31
N LEU A 435 18.30 16.92 -8.63
CA LEU A 435 18.86 17.05 -7.29
C LEU A 435 20.40 16.87 -7.34
N PRO A 436 21.15 17.51 -6.43
CA PRO A 436 22.56 17.20 -6.25
C PRO A 436 22.73 15.77 -5.73
N TRP A 437 23.90 15.16 -5.93
CA TRP A 437 24.17 13.83 -5.37
C TRP A 437 24.27 13.86 -3.84
N ASP A 438 23.71 12.85 -3.18
CA ASP A 438 23.84 12.60 -1.74
C ASP A 438 24.09 11.09 -1.50
N GLU A 439 25.09 10.76 -0.68
CA GLU A 439 25.50 9.37 -0.42
C GLU A 439 24.40 8.54 0.26
N ARG A 440 23.43 9.18 0.95
CA ARG A 440 22.31 8.48 1.58
C ARG A 440 21.47 7.66 0.59
N CYS A 441 21.46 8.05 -0.68
CA CYS A 441 20.77 7.32 -1.73
C CYS A 441 21.34 5.90 -1.95
N LEU A 442 22.62 5.66 -1.63
CA LEU A 442 23.19 4.30 -1.68
C LEU A 442 22.84 3.47 -0.45
N SER A 443 22.66 4.14 0.70
CA SER A 443 22.26 3.55 1.97
C SER A 443 20.78 3.78 2.28
N PHE A 444 19.91 3.73 1.26
CA PHE A 444 18.47 4.01 1.40
C PHE A 444 17.77 3.13 2.46
N TYR A 445 18.30 1.93 2.70
CA TYR A 445 17.84 0.98 3.70
C TYR A 445 18.15 1.38 5.15
N ASP A 446 18.97 2.42 5.38
CA ASP A 446 19.32 2.97 6.70
C ASP A 446 18.53 4.26 7.03
N SER A 447 17.52 4.60 6.23
CA SER A 447 16.71 5.81 6.40
C SER A 447 15.86 5.85 7.69
N GLY A 448 15.78 4.73 8.42
CA GLY A 448 14.99 4.60 9.66
C GLY A 448 13.47 4.64 9.46
N ARG A 449 12.98 4.76 8.22
CA ARG A 449 11.56 4.83 7.88
C ARG A 449 10.96 3.45 7.67
N THR A 450 9.80 3.19 8.26
CA THR A 450 9.05 1.94 8.01
C THR A 450 8.33 2.00 6.66
N VAL A 451 8.73 1.17 5.69
CA VAL A 451 8.08 1.09 4.37
C VAL A 451 6.82 0.21 4.41
N MET A 452 5.64 0.74 4.12
CA MET A 452 4.39 -0.06 4.12
C MET A 452 4.14 -0.71 2.75
N THR A 453 4.85 -1.79 2.40
CA THR A 453 4.70 -2.46 1.10
C THR A 453 4.92 -3.97 1.17
N LEU A 454 4.33 -4.73 0.24
CA LEU A 454 4.64 -6.15 0.04
C LEU A 454 6.12 -6.39 -0.32
N SER A 455 6.84 -5.34 -0.73
CA SER A 455 8.29 -5.39 -0.99
C SER A 455 9.14 -5.00 0.23
N TYR A 456 8.56 -4.85 1.44
CA TYR A 456 9.26 -4.36 2.64
C TYR A 456 10.60 -5.09 2.89
N ASP A 457 10.59 -6.43 2.89
CA ASP A 457 11.81 -7.22 3.09
C ASP A 457 12.89 -6.96 2.04
N GLN A 458 12.49 -6.49 0.85
CA GLN A 458 13.38 -6.23 -0.27
C GLN A 458 14.07 -4.87 -0.20
N VAL A 459 13.46 -3.91 0.49
CA VAL A 459 13.90 -2.51 0.48
C VAL A 459 14.48 -2.04 1.82
N ASN A 460 14.44 -2.87 2.86
CA ASN A 460 15.13 -2.60 4.14
C ASN A 460 16.47 -3.35 4.26
N LYS A 461 17.03 -3.77 3.13
CA LYS A 461 18.31 -4.46 3.05
C LYS A 461 19.05 -3.95 1.82
N PRO A 462 20.38 -4.13 1.77
CA PRO A 462 21.13 -3.95 0.53
C PRO A 462 20.51 -4.74 -0.62
N ILE A 463 20.62 -4.20 -1.83
CA ILE A 463 20.07 -4.82 -3.04
C ILE A 463 20.70 -6.22 -3.23
N TYR A 464 19.88 -7.19 -3.63
CA TYR A 464 20.29 -8.58 -3.79
C TYR A 464 19.77 -9.17 -5.09
N SER A 465 20.49 -10.17 -5.62
CA SER A 465 20.25 -10.75 -6.94
C SER A 465 19.28 -11.94 -6.96
N SER A 466 18.89 -12.50 -5.81
CA SER A 466 18.01 -13.69 -5.75
C SER A 466 16.60 -13.49 -6.31
N SER A 467 16.23 -12.25 -6.66
CA SER A 467 14.99 -11.92 -7.34
C SER A 467 15.09 -12.01 -8.87
N LEU A 468 16.29 -12.12 -9.44
CA LEU A 468 16.52 -12.25 -10.89
C LEU A 468 16.52 -13.73 -11.30
N GLY A 469 15.72 -14.08 -12.31
CA GLY A 469 15.58 -15.44 -12.82
C GLY A 469 14.92 -16.41 -11.85
N ARG A 470 14.21 -15.91 -10.83
CA ARG A 470 13.49 -16.73 -9.84
C ARG A 470 12.35 -17.52 -10.49
N TYR A 471 11.78 -17.00 -11.58
CA TYR A 471 10.74 -17.69 -12.35
C TYR A 471 11.15 -19.11 -12.79
N LYS A 472 12.45 -19.37 -12.97
CA LYS A 472 12.99 -20.68 -13.39
C LYS A 472 12.63 -21.81 -12.43
N ASN A 473 12.53 -21.48 -11.14
CA ASN A 473 12.14 -22.43 -10.09
C ASN A 473 10.66 -22.82 -10.15
N TYR A 474 9.86 -22.09 -10.93
CA TYR A 474 8.41 -22.23 -11.06
C TYR A 474 7.97 -22.49 -12.50
N GLU A 475 8.90 -22.79 -13.43
CA GLU A 475 8.61 -22.91 -14.87
C GLU A 475 7.43 -23.85 -15.17
N SER A 476 7.30 -24.97 -14.45
CA SER A 476 6.20 -25.92 -14.60
C SER A 476 4.81 -25.34 -14.30
N HIS A 477 4.74 -24.21 -13.59
CA HIS A 477 3.49 -23.60 -13.12
C HIS A 477 3.09 -22.33 -13.87
N LEU A 478 4.01 -21.73 -14.64
CA LEU A 478 3.82 -20.37 -15.19
C LEU A 478 3.08 -20.31 -16.52
N GLY A 479 2.96 -21.43 -17.24
CA GLY A 479 2.14 -21.58 -18.45
C GLY A 479 2.11 -20.32 -19.35
N PRO A 480 0.98 -19.56 -19.41
CA PRO A 480 0.84 -18.37 -20.25
C PRO A 480 1.89 -17.27 -20.07
N LEU A 481 2.50 -17.12 -18.90
CA LEU A 481 3.56 -16.13 -18.67
C LEU A 481 4.89 -16.49 -19.37
N LEU A 482 5.03 -17.72 -19.85
CA LEU A 482 6.18 -18.19 -20.62
C LEU A 482 5.95 -18.11 -22.14
N ALA A 483 4.78 -17.67 -22.60
CA ALA A 483 4.52 -17.44 -24.02
C ALA A 483 5.26 -16.17 -24.48
N ASP A 484 5.94 -16.26 -25.62
CA ASP A 484 6.75 -15.19 -26.22
C ASP A 484 5.92 -13.96 -26.66
#